data_AF-A0AAW3BT43-F1
#
_entry.id   AF-A0AAW3BT43-F1
#
_cell.length_a   1.000
_cell.length_b   1.000
_cell.length_c   1.000
_cell.angle_alpha   90.00
_cell.angle_beta   90.00
_cell.angle_gamma   90.00
#
_symmetry.space_group_name_H-M   'P 1'
#
loop_
_entity.id
_entity.type
_entity.pdbx_description
1 polymer ?
#
loop_
_entity_poly.entity_id
_entity_poly.type
_entity_poly.pdbx_seq_one_letter_code
_entity_poly.pdbx_strand_id
1 'polypeptide(L)'
;MWHGRNSYRRTCRLSQLIMYRDIAYSIVLAVFSVLFAGTTMSAFNSYLLMGYSTIFTVAPAFALVLDEDFNESDVHEYPFLYKDLLRSYSTNTRTFLEWMWLSFFQTGVMMLMAVLLKSEKFQIVTIAYLSLPITELIIVGATAHLQIIWQERRAHFFLFVCSEVMTLLIYFLAALVLSDTLYRDFFFSWRCW
;
A
#
# COMPACT_ATOMS: atom_id res chain seq x y z
N MET A 1 -20.47 -22.10 -8.45
CA MET A 1 -19.12 -22.18 -9.06
C MET A 1 -18.49 -20.79 -9.22
N TRP A 2 -19.24 -19.80 -9.69
CA TRP A 2 -18.82 -18.39 -9.80
C TRP A 2 -18.30 -17.77 -8.48
N HIS A 3 -19.09 -17.85 -7.41
CA HIS A 3 -18.75 -17.29 -6.10
C HIS A 3 -17.42 -17.82 -5.53
N GLY A 4 -17.12 -19.12 -5.70
CA GLY A 4 -15.89 -19.73 -5.18
C GLY A 4 -14.63 -19.23 -5.88
N ARG A 5 -14.69 -19.04 -7.20
CA ARG A 5 -13.60 -18.47 -7.99
C ARG A 5 -13.30 -17.03 -7.58
N ASN A 6 -14.33 -16.20 -7.48
CA ASN A 6 -14.18 -14.79 -7.14
C ASN A 6 -13.62 -14.65 -5.72
N SER A 7 -14.13 -15.44 -4.77
CA SER A 7 -13.60 -15.47 -3.40
C SER A 7 -12.12 -15.86 -3.35
N TYR A 8 -11.71 -16.92 -4.07
CA TYR A 8 -10.30 -17.34 -4.10
C TYR A 8 -9.39 -16.24 -4.65
N ARG A 9 -9.72 -15.66 -5.81
CA ARG A 9 -8.87 -14.66 -6.48
C ARG A 9 -8.75 -13.35 -5.70
N ARG A 10 -9.85 -12.91 -5.07
CA ARG A 10 -9.86 -11.76 -4.17
C ARG A 10 -8.94 -11.99 -2.98
N THR A 11 -9.09 -13.12 -2.29
CA THR A 11 -8.26 -13.46 -1.13
C THR A 11 -6.78 -13.55 -1.50
N CYS A 12 -6.44 -14.10 -2.67
CA CYS A 12 -5.07 -14.13 -3.16
C CYS A 12 -4.47 -12.72 -3.36
N ARG A 13 -5.20 -11.81 -4.03
CA ARG A 13 -4.74 -10.44 -4.26
C ARG A 13 -4.62 -9.64 -2.95
N LEU A 14 -5.61 -9.80 -2.06
CA LEU A 14 -5.60 -9.14 -0.76
C LEU A 14 -4.43 -9.60 0.11
N SER A 15 -4.15 -10.91 0.12
CA SER A 15 -3.02 -11.47 0.85
C SER A 15 -1.68 -10.88 0.37
N GLN A 16 -1.50 -10.75 -0.95
CA GLN A 16 -0.30 -10.13 -1.52
C GLN A 16 -0.15 -8.65 -1.12
N LEU A 17 -1.25 -7.88 -1.11
CA LEU A 17 -1.24 -6.47 -0.72
C LEU A 17 -0.89 -6.31 0.77
N ILE A 18 -1.52 -7.09 1.64
CA ILE A 18 -1.26 -7.07 3.09
C ILE A 18 0.21 -7.38 3.37
N MET A 19 0.72 -8.45 2.76
CA MET A 19 2.12 -8.85 2.90
C MET A 19 3.08 -7.75 2.43
N TYR A 20 2.84 -7.16 1.26
CA TYR A 20 3.69 -6.12 0.70
C TYR A 20 3.80 -4.90 1.64
N ARG A 21 2.68 -4.46 2.22
CA ARG A 21 2.62 -3.35 3.19
C ARG A 21 3.35 -3.68 4.50
N ASP A 22 3.11 -4.86 5.05
CA ASP A 22 3.69 -5.26 6.34
C ASP A 22 5.21 -5.45 6.24
N ILE A 23 5.70 -5.94 5.10
CA ILE A 23 7.14 -6.04 4.81
C ILE A 23 7.76 -4.65 4.67
N ALA A 24 7.14 -3.74 3.93
CA ALA A 24 7.63 -2.37 3.78
C ALA A 24 7.78 -1.68 5.16
N TYR A 25 6.76 -1.78 6.01
CA TYR A 25 6.80 -1.23 7.37
C TYR A 25 7.91 -1.84 8.23
N SER A 26 8.08 -3.17 8.17
CA SER A 26 9.12 -3.89 8.91
C SER A 26 10.53 -3.47 8.49
N ILE A 27 10.76 -3.22 7.20
CA ILE A 27 12.05 -2.77 6.67
C ILE A 27 12.37 -1.35 7.15
N VAL A 28 11.40 -0.42 7.13
CA VAL A 28 11.61 0.92 7.68
C VAL A 28 12.00 0.84 9.14
N LEU A 29 11.30 0.03 9.93
CA LEU A 29 11.61 -0.15 11.35
C LEU A 29 13.01 -0.74 11.56
N ALA A 30 13.41 -1.72 10.76
CA ALA A 30 14.74 -2.32 10.82
C ALA A 30 15.85 -1.32 10.48
N VAL A 31 15.71 -0.58 9.37
CA VAL A 31 16.67 0.47 8.97
C VAL A 31 16.75 1.56 10.02
N PHE A 32 15.61 1.95 10.59
CA PHE A 32 15.56 2.92 11.66
C PHE A 32 16.30 2.44 12.92
N SER A 33 16.08 1.21 13.34
CA SER A 33 16.81 0.61 14.46
C SER A 33 18.32 0.66 14.26
N VAL A 34 18.80 0.44 13.03
CA VAL A 34 20.24 0.49 12.70
C VAL A 34 20.78 1.93 12.77
N LEU A 35 20.06 2.92 12.23
CA LEU A 35 20.47 4.33 12.24
C LEU A 35 20.56 4.93 13.65
N PHE A 36 19.77 4.40 14.60
CA PHE A 36 19.68 4.90 15.97
C PHE A 36 20.48 4.04 16.97
N ALA A 37 21.46 3.28 16.49
CA ALA A 37 22.33 2.43 17.31
C ALA A 37 21.55 1.46 18.23
N GLY A 38 20.39 0.97 17.76
CA GLY A 38 19.52 0.08 18.53
C GLY A 38 18.81 0.72 19.72
N THR A 39 18.80 2.06 19.82
CA THR A 39 17.98 2.73 20.86
C THR A 39 16.50 2.57 20.55
N THR A 40 15.72 2.21 21.56
CA THR A 40 14.26 1.98 21.51
C THR A 40 13.46 3.28 21.40
N MET A 41 13.96 4.25 20.65
CA MET A 41 13.18 5.42 20.32
C MET A 41 12.15 4.99 19.28
N SER A 42 10.87 5.03 19.65
CA SER A 42 9.79 4.71 18.72
C SER A 42 9.93 5.61 17.50
N ALA A 43 10.26 5.03 16.34
CA ALA A 43 10.39 5.75 15.08
C ALA A 43 9.14 6.58 14.77
N PHE A 44 7.99 6.13 15.27
CA PHE A 44 6.71 6.77 15.09
C PHE A 44 6.08 7.07 16.44
N ASN A 45 5.45 8.23 16.58
CA ASN A 45 4.55 8.46 17.72
C ASN A 45 3.43 7.40 17.67
N SER A 46 3.08 6.80 18.80
CA SER A 46 2.08 5.71 18.89
C SER A 46 0.75 6.10 18.22
N TYR A 47 0.39 7.39 18.31
CA TYR A 47 -0.80 7.96 17.65
C TYR A 47 -0.68 8.01 16.12
N LEU A 48 0.51 8.34 15.58
CA LEU A 48 0.79 8.36 14.14
C LEU A 48 0.76 6.94 13.55
N LEU A 49 1.29 5.97 14.29
CA LEU A 49 1.32 4.58 13.86
C LEU A 49 -0.08 3.95 13.88
N MET A 50 -0.86 4.24 14.92
CA MET A 50 -2.23 3.75 15.04
C MET A 50 -3.11 4.29 13.92
N GLY A 51 -3.00 5.57 13.57
CA GLY A 51 -3.72 6.17 12.44
C GLY A 51 -3.32 5.58 11.07
N TYR A 52 -2.03 5.31 10.88
CA TYR A 52 -1.50 4.69 9.66
C TYR A 52 -2.03 3.27 9.42
N SER A 53 -2.08 2.44 10.47
CA SER A 53 -2.51 1.04 10.37
C SER A 53 -4.03 0.86 10.22
N THR A 54 -4.85 1.78 10.75
CA THR A 54 -6.30 1.55 10.82
C THR A 54 -7.12 2.28 9.75
N ILE A 55 -6.75 3.50 9.37
CA ILE A 55 -7.63 4.33 8.53
C ILE A 55 -7.11 4.46 7.09
N PHE A 56 -5.81 4.72 6.90
CA PHE A 56 -5.29 5.08 5.57
C PHE A 56 -5.09 3.90 4.63
N THR A 57 -4.88 2.70 5.16
CA THR A 57 -4.46 1.53 4.37
C THR A 57 -5.56 0.47 4.21
N VAL A 58 -6.70 0.66 4.86
CA VAL A 58 -7.80 -0.32 4.91
C VAL A 58 -8.85 -0.08 3.82
N ALA A 59 -9.12 1.17 3.45
CA ALA A 59 -10.10 1.49 2.42
C ALA A 59 -9.76 0.96 1.00
N PRO A 60 -8.53 1.10 0.47
CA PRO A 60 -8.19 0.54 -0.84
C PRO A 60 -8.20 -1.00 -0.81
N ALA A 61 -7.81 -1.60 0.32
CA ALA A 61 -7.93 -3.05 0.49
C ALA A 61 -9.40 -3.49 0.42
N PHE A 62 -10.32 -2.77 1.05
CA PHE A 62 -11.75 -3.08 0.94
C PHE A 62 -12.32 -2.85 -0.46
N ALA A 63 -11.90 -1.78 -1.16
CA ALA A 63 -12.30 -1.56 -2.54
C ALA A 63 -11.86 -2.72 -3.45
N LEU A 64 -10.69 -3.30 -3.19
CA LEU A 64 -10.17 -4.46 -3.91
C LEU A 64 -10.92 -5.76 -3.59
N VAL A 65 -11.45 -5.92 -2.36
CA VAL A 65 -12.35 -7.05 -2.01
C VAL A 65 -13.66 -6.99 -2.79
N LEU A 66 -14.20 -5.78 -2.98
CA LEU A 66 -15.51 -5.55 -3.59
C LEU A 66 -15.49 -5.67 -5.11
N ASP A 67 -14.32 -5.76 -5.74
CA ASP A 67 -14.20 -5.84 -7.19
C ASP A 67 -14.63 -7.22 -7.73
N GLU A 68 -15.54 -7.24 -8.70
CA GLU A 68 -16.06 -8.45 -9.36
C GLU A 68 -15.39 -8.64 -10.72
N ASP A 69 -14.64 -9.73 -10.87
CA ASP A 69 -13.88 -9.98 -12.10
C ASP A 69 -14.77 -10.24 -13.34
N PHE A 70 -15.89 -10.96 -13.18
CA PHE A 70 -16.78 -11.39 -14.28
C PHE A 70 -18.24 -11.40 -13.81
N ASN A 71 -19.20 -11.11 -14.70
CA ASN A 71 -20.62 -11.33 -14.38
C ASN A 71 -20.93 -12.83 -14.36
N GLU A 72 -22.00 -13.21 -13.66
CA GLU A 72 -22.40 -14.63 -13.54
C GLU A 72 -22.73 -15.26 -14.90
N SER A 73 -23.29 -14.48 -15.83
CA SER A 73 -23.59 -14.89 -17.21
C SER A 73 -22.36 -15.36 -17.98
N ASP A 74 -21.24 -14.66 -17.83
CA ASP A 74 -20.05 -14.83 -18.67
C ASP A 74 -19.25 -16.08 -18.28
N VAL A 75 -19.41 -16.52 -17.03
CA VAL A 75 -18.72 -17.71 -16.50
C VAL A 75 -19.34 -19.01 -17.01
N HIS A 76 -20.61 -18.99 -17.42
CA HIS A 76 -21.25 -20.16 -18.04
C HIS A 76 -20.81 -20.38 -19.48
N GLU A 77 -20.47 -19.31 -20.21
CA GLU A 77 -20.08 -19.38 -21.62
C GLU A 77 -18.65 -19.90 -21.82
N TYR A 78 -17.78 -19.71 -20.82
CA TYR A 78 -16.36 -20.07 -20.91
C TYR A 78 -15.86 -20.91 -19.73
N PRO A 79 -16.20 -22.21 -19.67
CA PRO A 79 -15.79 -23.10 -18.57
C PRO A 79 -14.28 -23.37 -18.51
N PHE A 80 -13.52 -23.06 -19.58
CA PHE A 80 -12.06 -23.25 -19.59
C PHE A 80 -11.35 -22.33 -18.59
N LEU A 81 -11.87 -21.12 -18.30
CA LEU A 81 -11.22 -20.22 -17.34
C LEU A 81 -11.21 -20.84 -15.92
N TYR A 82 -12.08 -21.79 -15.61
CA TYR A 82 -12.09 -22.46 -14.31
C TYR A 82 -10.93 -23.45 -14.15
N LYS A 83 -10.48 -24.08 -15.24
CA LYS A 83 -9.32 -24.99 -15.23
C LYS A 83 -8.03 -24.25 -14.85
N ASP A 84 -7.95 -22.95 -15.16
CA ASP A 84 -6.82 -22.11 -14.77
C ASP A 84 -6.76 -21.87 -13.25
N LEU A 85 -7.90 -21.82 -12.55
CA LEU A 85 -7.93 -21.74 -11.09
C LEU A 85 -7.45 -23.03 -10.43
N LEU A 86 -7.87 -24.18 -10.94
CA LEU A 86 -7.48 -25.50 -10.43
C LEU A 86 -5.96 -25.73 -10.50
N ARG A 87 -5.25 -24.99 -11.35
CA ARG A 87 -3.79 -25.10 -11.54
C ARG A 87 -2.97 -24.27 -10.53
N SER A 88 -3.61 -23.64 -9.54
CA SER A 88 -2.98 -22.97 -8.39
C SER A 88 -1.96 -21.87 -8.73
N TYR A 89 -2.12 -21.18 -9.86
CA TYR A 89 -1.22 -20.09 -10.27
C TYR A 89 -1.44 -18.77 -9.51
N SER A 90 -2.56 -18.62 -8.78
CA SER A 90 -2.94 -17.31 -8.22
C SER A 90 -2.08 -16.88 -7.02
N THR A 91 -1.48 -17.82 -6.30
CA THR A 91 -0.53 -17.56 -5.20
C THR A 91 0.67 -18.48 -5.37
N ASN A 92 1.49 -18.18 -6.36
CA ASN A 92 2.75 -18.89 -6.55
C ASN A 92 3.82 -18.27 -5.63
N THR A 93 4.73 -19.08 -5.09
CA THR A 93 5.88 -18.59 -4.31
C THR A 93 6.72 -17.58 -5.09
N ARG A 94 6.76 -17.71 -6.42
CA ARG A 94 7.39 -16.72 -7.31
C ARG A 94 6.77 -15.33 -7.19
N THR A 95 5.45 -15.22 -7.26
CA THR A 95 4.74 -13.93 -7.11
C THR A 95 4.96 -13.34 -5.72
N PHE A 96 4.97 -14.19 -4.69
CA PHE A 96 5.29 -13.76 -3.32
C PHE A 96 6.71 -13.17 -3.22
N LEU A 97 7.70 -13.81 -3.85
CA LEU A 97 9.08 -13.32 -3.92
C LEU A 97 9.18 -12.02 -4.71
N GLU A 98 8.46 -11.86 -5.82
CA GLU A 98 8.40 -10.61 -6.59
C GLU A 98 7.90 -9.44 -5.74
N TRP A 99 6.79 -9.64 -5.01
CA TRP A 99 6.25 -8.64 -4.08
C TRP A 99 7.22 -8.31 -2.94
N MET A 100 7.89 -9.32 -2.37
CA MET A 100 8.91 -9.14 -1.34
C MET A 100 10.09 -8.29 -1.85
N TRP A 101 10.61 -8.61 -3.04
CA TRP A 101 11.71 -7.84 -3.64
C TRP A 101 11.29 -6.41 -3.97
N LEU A 102 10.06 -6.20 -4.44
CA LEU A 102 9.52 -4.88 -4.71
C LEU A 102 9.43 -4.03 -3.44
N SER A 103 8.88 -4.58 -2.35
CA SER A 103 8.83 -3.91 -1.04
C SER A 103 10.22 -3.51 -0.57
N PHE A 104 11.19 -4.44 -0.69
CA PHE A 104 12.55 -4.21 -0.25
C PHE A 104 13.23 -3.09 -1.05
N PHE A 105 13.11 -3.15 -2.37
CA PHE A 105 13.71 -2.15 -3.24
C PHE A 105 13.12 -0.75 -3.03
N GLN A 106 11.79 -0.63 -3.04
CA GLN A 106 11.11 0.65 -2.83
C GLN A 106 11.47 1.24 -1.47
N THR A 107 11.35 0.46 -0.39
CA THR A 107 11.59 0.96 0.97
C THR A 107 13.06 1.31 1.17
N GLY A 108 13.98 0.53 0.61
CA GLY A 108 15.40 0.82 0.62
C GLY A 108 15.74 2.13 -0.09
N VAL A 109 15.19 2.36 -1.28
CA VAL A 109 15.36 3.61 -2.03
C VAL A 109 14.76 4.78 -1.25
N MET A 110 13.55 4.63 -0.72
CA MET A 110 12.89 5.67 0.10
C MET A 110 13.73 6.07 1.31
N MET A 111 14.28 5.11 2.05
CA MET A 111 15.13 5.38 3.21
C MET A 111 16.48 5.99 2.83
N LEU A 112 17.10 5.52 1.74
CA LEU A 112 18.32 6.14 1.21
C LEU A 112 18.09 7.61 0.85
N MET A 113 17.00 7.92 0.15
CA MET A 113 16.64 9.28 -0.20
C MET A 113 16.44 10.14 1.05
N ALA A 114 15.75 9.63 2.07
CA ALA A 114 15.52 10.36 3.32
C ALA A 114 16.85 10.72 4.04
N VAL A 115 17.81 9.81 4.07
CA VAL A 115 19.14 10.03 4.67
C VAL A 115 19.99 11.02 3.86
N LEU A 116 19.89 11.01 2.53
CA LEU A 116 20.60 11.95 1.66
C LEU A 116 20.07 13.38 1.77
N LEU A 117 18.75 13.53 1.95
CA LEU A 117 18.08 14.85 2.00
C LEU A 117 18.36 15.62 3.30
N LYS A 118 18.52 14.93 4.44
CA LYS A 118 18.64 15.57 5.75
C LYS A 118 19.62 14.85 6.66
N SER A 119 20.41 15.63 7.40
CA SER A 119 21.38 15.13 8.37
C SER A 119 20.79 14.95 9.78
N GLU A 120 19.65 15.60 10.07
CA GLU A 120 19.00 15.49 11.37
C GLU A 120 18.09 14.26 11.46
N LYS A 121 18.32 13.47 12.53
CA LYS A 121 17.61 12.23 12.83
C LYS A 121 16.08 12.37 12.80
N PHE A 122 15.53 13.41 13.42
CA PHE A 122 14.07 13.65 13.47
C PHE A 122 13.48 14.06 12.12
N GLN A 123 14.25 14.74 11.26
CA GLN A 123 13.80 15.12 9.93
C GLN A 123 13.74 13.91 9.00
N ILE A 124 14.70 12.98 9.12
CA ILE A 124 14.71 11.71 8.38
C ILE A 124 13.46 10.88 8.72
N VAL A 125 13.13 10.75 10.02
CA VAL A 125 11.89 10.08 10.49
C VAL A 125 10.67 10.66 9.79
N THR A 126 10.57 11.98 9.81
CA THR A 126 9.39 12.70 9.34
C THR A 126 9.19 12.49 7.85
N ILE A 127 10.27 12.59 7.05
CA ILE A 127 10.23 12.33 5.61
C ILE A 127 9.84 10.87 5.33
N ALA A 128 10.45 9.91 6.03
CA ALA A 128 10.15 8.49 5.83
C ALA A 128 8.69 8.18 6.18
N TYR A 129 8.17 8.72 7.27
CA TYR A 129 6.78 8.55 7.68
C TYR A 129 5.80 9.13 6.66
N LEU A 130 6.10 10.32 6.10
CA LEU A 130 5.19 10.96 5.16
C LEU A 130 5.22 10.27 3.79
N SER A 131 6.41 9.90 3.32
CA SER A 131 6.58 9.30 1.99
C SER A 131 6.07 7.86 1.87
N LEU A 132 6.09 7.09 2.96
CA LEU A 132 5.68 5.68 2.97
C LEU A 132 4.20 5.48 2.53
N PRO A 133 3.18 6.06 3.18
CA PRO A 133 1.78 5.92 2.76
C PRO A 133 1.55 6.43 1.33
N ILE A 134 2.22 7.53 0.94
CA ILE A 134 2.07 8.09 -0.41
C ILE A 134 2.60 7.11 -1.45
N THR A 135 3.79 6.54 -1.25
CA THR A 135 4.38 5.59 -2.21
C THR A 135 3.61 4.27 -2.27
N GLU A 136 3.06 3.81 -1.13
CA GLU A 136 2.17 2.65 -1.07
C GLU A 136 0.90 2.85 -1.89
N LEU A 137 0.19 3.98 -1.69
CA LEU A 137 -1.02 4.32 -2.46
C LEU A 137 -0.73 4.45 -3.96
N ILE A 138 0.44 4.99 -4.33
CA ILE A 138 0.85 5.05 -5.75
C ILE A 138 1.03 3.65 -6.33
N ILE A 139 1.70 2.74 -5.61
CA ILE A 139 1.96 1.38 -6.11
C ILE A 139 0.68 0.54 -6.16
N VAL A 140 -0.15 0.63 -5.13
CA VAL A 140 -1.48 -0.01 -5.09
C VAL A 140 -2.38 0.56 -6.19
N GLY A 141 -2.41 1.88 -6.35
CA GLY A 141 -3.14 2.56 -7.40
C GLY A 141 -2.67 2.16 -8.80
N ALA A 142 -1.35 2.11 -9.05
CA ALA A 142 -0.79 1.73 -10.33
C ALA A 142 -1.07 0.25 -10.68
N THR A 143 -0.93 -0.65 -9.71
CA THR A 143 -1.19 -2.09 -9.91
C THR A 143 -2.67 -2.36 -10.16
N ALA A 144 -3.56 -1.71 -9.41
CA ALA A 144 -5.01 -1.80 -9.64
C ALA A 144 -5.41 -1.14 -10.98
N HIS A 145 -4.88 0.05 -11.29
CA HIS A 145 -5.16 0.76 -12.55
C HIS A 145 -4.74 -0.05 -13.78
N LEU A 146 -3.56 -0.66 -13.77
CA LEU A 146 -3.11 -1.55 -14.85
C LEU A 146 -4.02 -2.77 -15.01
N GLN A 147 -4.50 -3.35 -13.91
CA GLN A 147 -5.43 -4.48 -13.95
C GLN A 147 -6.81 -4.07 -14.49
N ILE A 148 -7.33 -2.92 -14.05
CA ILE A 148 -8.67 -2.44 -14.43
C ILE A 148 -8.69 -1.96 -15.89
N ILE A 149 -7.64 -1.30 -16.38
CA ILE A 149 -7.49 -0.96 -17.81
C ILE A 149 -7.58 -2.22 -18.66
N TRP A 150 -6.98 -3.31 -18.19
CA TRP A 150 -6.96 -4.57 -18.91
C TRP A 150 -8.32 -5.29 -18.90
N GLN A 151 -9.24 -4.93 -17.99
CA GLN A 151 -10.48 -5.67 -17.73
C GLN A 151 -11.76 -4.90 -18.14
N GLU A 152 -11.64 -3.74 -18.77
CA GLU A 152 -12.71 -2.99 -19.47
C GLU A 152 -14.03 -2.81 -18.68
N ARG A 153 -13.96 -2.47 -17.38
CA ARG A 153 -15.15 -2.21 -16.53
C ARG A 153 -15.11 -0.83 -15.85
N ARG A 154 -15.75 0.16 -16.49
CA ARG A 154 -15.68 1.61 -16.13
C ARG A 154 -16.28 2.00 -14.76
N ALA A 155 -17.21 1.21 -14.20
CA ALA A 155 -17.93 1.57 -12.97
C ALA A 155 -17.15 1.26 -11.67
N HIS A 156 -16.52 0.09 -11.56
CA HIS A 156 -15.71 -0.27 -10.38
C HIS A 156 -14.41 0.53 -10.32
N PHE A 157 -13.90 0.96 -11.48
CA PHE A 157 -12.80 1.92 -11.57
C PHE A 157 -13.08 3.18 -10.75
N PHE A 158 -14.28 3.76 -10.88
CA PHE A 158 -14.64 4.99 -10.17
C PHE A 158 -14.71 4.78 -8.65
N LEU A 159 -15.23 3.63 -8.19
CA LEU A 159 -15.27 3.29 -6.77
C LEU A 159 -13.86 3.10 -6.19
N PHE A 160 -12.97 2.43 -6.92
CA PHE A 160 -11.58 2.25 -6.51
C PHE A 160 -10.85 3.59 -6.42
N VAL A 161 -10.95 4.43 -7.45
CA VAL A 161 -10.37 5.79 -7.44
C VAL A 161 -10.95 6.64 -6.31
N CYS A 162 -12.25 6.54 -6.04
CA CYS A 162 -12.87 7.24 -4.92
C CYS A 162 -12.30 6.79 -3.57
N SER A 163 -12.01 5.50 -3.40
CA SER A 163 -11.39 4.98 -2.17
C SER A 163 -9.96 5.48 -1.98
N GLU A 164 -9.17 5.54 -3.04
CA GLU A 164 -7.81 6.09 -3.06
C GLU A 164 -7.79 7.61 -2.78
N VAL A 165 -8.69 8.37 -3.40
CA VAL A 165 -8.80 9.81 -3.13
C VAL A 165 -9.25 10.05 -1.69
N MET A 166 -10.18 9.25 -1.18
CA MET A 166 -10.64 9.36 0.20
C MET A 166 -9.51 9.08 1.20
N THR A 167 -8.68 8.05 0.98
CA THR A 167 -7.54 7.78 1.86
C THR A 167 -6.49 8.87 1.80
N LEU A 168 -6.18 9.41 0.62
CA LEU A 168 -5.31 10.57 0.49
C LEU A 168 -5.86 11.79 1.24
N LEU A 169 -7.15 12.08 1.14
CA LEU A 169 -7.79 13.19 1.86
C LEU A 169 -7.73 13.00 3.39
N ILE A 170 -8.04 11.79 3.88
CA ILE A 170 -7.96 11.49 5.32
C ILE A 170 -6.50 11.56 5.79
N TYR A 171 -5.54 11.14 4.98
CA TYR A 171 -4.11 11.28 5.27
C TYR A 171 -3.68 12.76 5.35
N PHE A 172 -4.08 13.60 4.40
CA PHE A 172 -3.80 15.05 4.45
C PHE A 172 -4.46 15.71 5.66
N LEU A 173 -5.71 15.35 5.97
CA LEU A 173 -6.40 15.83 7.18
C LEU A 173 -5.66 15.39 8.45
N ALA A 174 -5.19 14.15 8.52
CA ALA A 174 -4.42 13.67 9.65
C ALA A 174 -3.06 14.35 9.78
N ALA A 175 -2.37 14.61 8.67
CA ALA A 175 -1.12 15.39 8.67
C ALA A 175 -1.36 16.83 9.17
N LEU A 176 -2.50 17.44 8.83
CA LEU A 176 -2.90 18.76 9.34
C LEU A 176 -3.28 18.74 10.83
N VAL A 177 -3.99 17.71 11.28
CA VAL A 177 -4.42 17.58 12.69
C VAL A 177 -3.26 17.20 13.61
N LEU A 178 -2.35 16.33 13.18
CA LEU A 178 -1.14 15.97 13.94
C LEU A 178 0.04 16.94 13.74
N SER A 179 -0.22 18.10 13.13
CA SER A 179 0.74 19.20 12.95
C SER A 179 1.28 19.81 14.24
N ASP A 180 0.76 19.41 15.41
CA ASP A 180 1.35 19.76 16.71
C ASP A 180 2.57 18.89 17.05
N THR A 181 2.77 17.75 16.37
CA THR A 181 3.97 16.88 16.51
C THR A 181 4.93 16.97 15.32
N LEU A 182 4.44 17.43 14.17
CA LEU A 182 5.20 17.63 12.94
C LEU A 182 5.52 19.13 12.81
N TYR A 183 6.79 19.51 12.78
CA TYR A 183 7.19 20.92 12.61
C TYR A 183 6.49 21.55 11.40
N ARG A 184 5.52 22.46 11.63
CA ARG A 184 4.76 23.17 10.59
C ARG A 184 5.67 23.87 9.58
N ASP A 185 6.79 24.39 10.04
CA ASP A 185 7.76 25.10 9.21
C ASP A 185 8.50 24.18 8.24
N PHE A 186 8.66 22.90 8.58
CA PHE A 186 9.33 21.93 7.72
C PHE A 186 8.44 21.45 6.57
N PHE A 187 7.15 21.18 6.86
CA PHE A 187 6.16 20.68 5.90
C PHE A 187 5.82 21.71 4.80
N PHE A 188 5.75 22.99 5.16
CA PHE A 188 5.46 24.09 4.21
C PHE A 188 6.71 24.70 3.56
N SER A 189 7.92 24.25 3.92
CA SER A 189 9.13 24.77 3.28
C SER A 189 9.28 24.20 1.86
N TRP A 190 9.53 25.09 0.89
CA TRP A 190 9.83 24.78 -0.52
C TRP A 190 11.05 23.86 -0.73
N ARG A 191 11.78 23.50 0.33
CA ARG A 191 12.90 22.55 0.27
C ARG A 191 12.45 21.08 0.39
N CYS A 192 11.17 20.84 0.63
CA CYS A 192 10.60 19.50 0.80
C CYS A 192 9.83 18.98 -0.43
N TRP A 193 9.42 19.88 -1.33
CA TRP A 193 8.73 19.58 -2.59
C TRP A 193 9.66 19.72 -3.79
#